data_AF-A0A350M6I9-F1
#
_entry.id   AF-A0A350M6I9-F1
#
_cell.length_a   1.000
_cell.length_b   1.000
_cell.length_c   1.000
_cell.angle_alpha   90.00
_cell.angle_beta   90.00
_cell.angle_gamma   90.00
#
_symmetry.space_group_name_H-M   'P 1'
#
loop_
_entity.id
_entity.type
_entity.pdbx_description
1 polymer ?
#
loop_
_entity_poly.entity_id
_entity_poly.type
_entity_poly.pdbx_seq_one_letter_code
_entity_poly.pdbx_strand_id
1 'polypeptide(L)'
;MQRITFRYLTAIELLFALSFFVSCWLSDRALDKSGIGDPERFTFWNNIAGILFYIFILTWIISIVILLIVRHKLRTKTNTENPWQPTTNHIWLPPLLLFVGWIVCVL
;
A
#
# COMPACT_ATOMS: atom_id res chain seq x y z
N MET A 1 2.28 10.60 -20.46
CA MET A 1 1.11 10.50 -19.57
C MET A 1 1.17 9.29 -18.62
N GLN A 2 1.30 8.05 -19.09
CA GLN A 2 1.24 6.84 -18.23
C GLN A 2 2.23 6.80 -17.05
N ARG A 3 3.50 7.19 -17.25
CA ARG A 3 4.49 7.25 -16.15
C ARG A 3 4.11 8.22 -15.02
N ILE A 4 3.39 9.29 -15.34
CA ILE A 4 2.97 10.30 -14.37
C ILE A 4 1.80 9.73 -13.53
N THR A 5 0.85 9.07 -14.19
CA THR A 5 -0.28 8.40 -13.51
C THR A 5 0.20 7.35 -12.50
N PHE A 6 1.14 6.47 -12.88
CA PHE A 6 1.68 5.47 -11.95
C PHE A 6 2.42 6.11 -10.77
N ARG A 7 3.15 7.21 -10.96
CA ARG A 7 3.84 7.92 -9.86
C ARG A 7 2.87 8.47 -8.83
N TYR A 8 1.78 9.10 -9.26
CA TYR A 8 0.75 9.58 -8.33
C TYR A 8 0.06 8.45 -7.59
N LEU A 9 -0.20 7.35 -8.28
CA LEU A 9 -0.85 6.19 -7.69
C LEU A 9 0.03 5.52 -6.64
N THR A 10 1.33 5.33 -6.93
CA THR A 10 2.33 4.86 -5.95
C THR A 10 2.47 5.84 -4.77
N ALA A 11 2.45 7.15 -5.00
CA ALA A 11 2.52 8.14 -3.92
C ALA A 11 1.30 8.04 -2.99
N ILE A 12 0.11 7.83 -3.55
CA ILE A 12 -1.13 7.62 -2.79
C ILE A 12 -1.06 6.30 -2.00
N GLU A 13 -0.62 5.21 -2.63
CA GLU A 13 -0.43 3.91 -1.96
C GLU A 13 0.56 4.01 -0.79
N LEU A 14 1.66 4.76 -0.96
CA LEU A 14 2.63 5.03 0.10
C LEU A 14 2.04 5.87 1.24
N LEU A 15 1.24 6.88 0.94
CA LEU A 15 0.54 7.67 1.96
C LEU A 15 -0.44 6.81 2.76
N PHE A 16 -1.17 5.91 2.11
CA PHE A 16 -2.05 4.96 2.80
C PHE A 16 -1.25 3.97 3.67
N ALA A 17 -0.15 3.43 3.16
CA ALA A 17 0.72 2.54 3.94
C ALA A 17 1.31 3.25 5.17
N LEU A 18 1.79 4.48 5.03
CA LEU A 18 2.28 5.28 6.16
C LEU A 18 1.17 5.58 7.18
N SER A 19 0.00 5.97 6.70
CA SER A 19 -1.16 6.26 7.57
C SER A 19 -1.63 5.01 8.31
N PHE A 20 -1.53 3.83 7.68
CA PHE A 20 -1.78 2.54 8.31
C PHE A 20 -0.84 2.31 9.49
N PHE A 21 0.48 2.47 9.29
CA PHE A 21 1.45 2.30 10.37
C PHE A 21 1.26 3.30 11.51
N VAL A 22 0.97 4.57 11.20
CA VAL A 22 0.65 5.58 12.21
C VAL A 22 -0.59 5.17 13.02
N SER A 23 -1.62 4.64 12.35
CA SER A 23 -2.84 4.18 13.03
C SER A 23 -2.58 2.95 13.90
N CYS A 24 -1.77 1.99 13.43
CA CYS A 24 -1.34 0.84 14.24
C CYS A 24 -0.55 1.30 15.47
N TRP A 25 0.36 2.27 15.32
CA TRP A 25 1.15 2.81 16.42
C TRP A 25 0.30 3.56 17.46
N LEU A 26 -0.68 4.35 17.00
CA LEU A 26 -1.64 5.02 17.88
C LEU A 26 -2.55 4.03 18.59
N SER A 27 -2.95 2.95 17.91
CA SER A 27 -3.71 1.85 18.49
C SER A 27 -2.91 1.14 19.59
N ASP A 28 -1.64 0.79 19.33
CA ASP A 28 -0.76 0.17 20.32
C ASP A 28 -0.55 1.08 21.54
N ARG A 29 -0.36 2.38 21.33
CA ARG A 29 -0.27 3.36 22.43
C ARG A 29 -1.55 3.53 23.23
N ALA A 30 -2.72 3.26 22.65
CA ALA A 30 -4.00 3.36 23.36
C ALA A 30 -4.18 2.22 24.37
N LEU A 31 -3.53 1.06 24.12
CA LEU A 31 -3.40 -0.02 25.08
C LEU A 31 -2.13 0.20 25.89
N ASP A 32 -2.21 1.03 26.95
CA ASP A 32 -1.06 1.21 27.83
C ASP A 32 -0.66 -0.16 28.43
N LYS A 33 0.63 -0.52 28.31
CA LYS A 33 1.18 -1.83 28.73
C LYS A 33 1.03 -2.07 30.24
N SER A 34 0.56 -1.07 30.99
CA SER A 34 0.26 -1.05 32.41
C SER A 34 -1.16 -1.55 32.78
N GLY A 35 -2.03 -1.84 31.80
CA GLY A 35 -3.38 -2.37 32.05
C GLY A 35 -4.47 -1.32 32.25
N ILE A 36 -4.16 -0.03 32.08
CA ILE A 36 -5.12 1.09 32.08
C ILE A 36 -5.27 1.62 30.63
N GLY A 37 -5.46 0.71 29.68
CA GLY A 37 -5.72 1.09 28.29
C GLY A 37 -7.14 1.61 28.09
N ASP A 38 -7.33 2.51 27.14
CA ASP A 38 -8.66 2.98 26.72
C ASP A 38 -9.13 2.12 25.54
N PRO A 39 -10.01 1.12 25.77
CA PRO A 39 -10.41 0.16 24.74
C PRO A 39 -11.21 0.81 23.61
N GLU A 40 -11.89 1.93 23.88
CA GLU A 40 -12.62 2.68 22.85
C GLU A 40 -11.66 3.33 21.87
N ARG A 41 -10.58 3.96 22.38
CA ARG A 41 -9.53 4.54 21.54
C ARG A 41 -8.76 3.49 20.76
N PHE A 42 -8.46 2.34 21.36
CA PHE A 42 -7.87 1.22 20.65
C PHE A 42 -8.75 0.78 19.48
N THR A 43 -10.04 0.54 19.74
CA THR A 43 -10.99 0.09 18.72
C THR A 43 -11.11 1.10 17.58
N PHE A 44 -11.14 2.39 17.89
CA PHE A 44 -11.18 3.46 16.90
C PHE A 44 -9.96 3.43 15.95
N TRP A 45 -8.74 3.47 16.50
CA TRP A 45 -7.52 3.46 15.70
C TRP A 45 -7.30 2.13 14.96
N ASN A 46 -7.69 1.01 15.57
CA ASN A 46 -7.64 -0.29 14.93
C ASN A 46 -8.61 -0.40 13.73
N ASN A 47 -9.82 0.15 13.86
CA ASN A 47 -10.76 0.20 12.73
C ASN A 47 -10.26 1.09 11.60
N ILE A 48 -9.64 2.23 11.92
CA ILE A 48 -8.99 3.10 10.93
C ILE A 48 -7.86 2.35 10.22
N ALA A 49 -7.00 1.66 10.96
CA ALA A 49 -5.94 0.83 10.38
C ALA A 49 -6.53 -0.23 9.43
N GLY A 50 -7.59 -0.93 9.84
CA GLY A 50 -8.29 -1.89 8.99
C GLY A 50 -8.82 -1.27 7.69
N ILE A 51 -9.50 -0.12 7.77
CA ILE A 51 -10.02 0.60 6.59
C ILE A 51 -8.89 1.01 5.65
N LEU A 52 -7.80 1.58 6.18
CA LEU A 52 -6.64 2.00 5.40
C LEU A 52 -5.98 0.82 4.69
N PHE A 53 -5.90 -0.34 5.36
CA PHE A 53 -5.39 -1.58 4.77
C PHE A 53 -6.26 -2.07 3.61
N TYR A 54 -7.58 -2.08 3.74
CA TYR A 54 -8.47 -2.48 2.65
C TYR A 54 -8.40 -1.52 1.45
N ILE A 55 -8.36 -0.21 1.70
CA ILE A 55 -8.20 0.80 0.63
C ILE A 55 -6.86 0.62 -0.08
N PHE A 56 -5.79 0.35 0.67
CA PHE A 56 -4.48 0.05 0.10
C PHE A 56 -4.52 -1.19 -0.81
N ILE A 57 -5.14 -2.30 -0.37
CA ILE A 57 -5.26 -3.51 -1.20
C ILE A 57 -6.06 -3.22 -2.47
N LEU A 58 -7.19 -2.52 -2.36
CA LEU A 58 -8.03 -2.20 -3.51
C LEU A 58 -7.28 -1.35 -4.54
N THR A 59 -6.58 -0.30 -4.08
CA THR A 59 -5.77 0.56 -4.94
C THR A 59 -4.64 -0.21 -5.60
N TRP A 60 -3.97 -1.10 -4.86
CA TRP A 60 -2.93 -1.97 -5.40
C TRP A 60 -3.44 -2.96 -6.47
N ILE A 61 -4.60 -3.58 -6.25
CA ILE A 61 -5.21 -4.46 -7.27
C ILE A 61 -5.53 -3.66 -8.53
N ILE A 62 -6.06 -2.43 -8.39
CA ILE A 62 -6.32 -1.54 -9.52
C ILE A 62 -5.02 -1.23 -10.28
N SER A 63 -3.91 -0.98 -9.58
CA SER A 63 -2.58 -0.78 -10.18
C SER A 63 -2.16 -1.96 -11.06
N ILE A 64 -2.37 -3.19 -10.56
CA ILE A 64 -2.06 -4.42 -11.30
C ILE A 64 -2.96 -4.55 -12.53
N VAL A 65 -4.26 -4.31 -12.40
CA VAL A 65 -5.21 -4.40 -13.52
C VAL A 65 -4.85 -3.39 -14.61
N ILE A 66 -4.55 -2.13 -14.24
CA ILE A 66 -4.10 -1.10 -15.18
C ILE A 66 -2.80 -1.54 -15.87
N LEU A 67 -1.84 -2.09 -15.13
CA LEU A 67 -0.59 -2.62 -15.71
C LEU A 67 -0.88 -3.71 -16.75
N LEU A 68 -1.77 -4.67 -16.44
CA LEU A 68 -2.14 -5.76 -17.33
C LEU A 68 -2.83 -5.26 -18.61
N ILE A 69 -3.74 -4.30 -18.49
CA ILE A 69 -4.42 -3.68 -19.64
C ILE A 69 -3.41 -2.95 -20.53
N VAL A 70 -2.52 -2.15 -19.93
CA VAL A 70 -1.48 -1.43 -20.66
C VAL A 70 -0.52 -2.40 -21.34
N ARG A 71 -0.15 -3.49 -20.67
CA ARG A 71 0.68 -4.56 -21.23
C ARG A 71 0.01 -5.22 -22.43
N HIS A 72 -1.27 -5.56 -22.33
CA HIS A 72 -2.02 -6.16 -23.43
C HIS A 72 -2.04 -5.24 -24.65
N LYS A 73 -2.28 -3.94 -24.43
CA LYS A 73 -2.29 -2.92 -25.50
C LYS A 73 -0.92 -2.65 -26.13
N LEU A 74 0.17 -2.77 -25.37
CA LEU A 74 1.53 -2.61 -25.88
C LEU A 74 1.99 -3.84 -26.66
N ARG A 75 1.67 -5.05 -26.17
CA ARG A 75 2.01 -6.33 -26.83
C ARG A 75 1.38 -6.44 -28.23
N THR A 76 0.18 -5.90 -28.42
CA THR A 76 -0.48 -5.88 -29.74
C THR A 76 0.12 -4.84 -30.70
N LYS A 77 0.91 -3.88 -30.20
CA LYS A 77 1.39 -2.74 -30.99
C LYS A 77 2.88 -2.81 -31.37
N THR A 78 3.71 -3.54 -30.62
CA THR A 78 5.16 -3.59 -30.86
C THR A 78 5.76 -4.95 -30.48
N ASN A 79 6.47 -5.59 -31.43
CA ASN A 79 7.24 -6.82 -31.23
C ASN A 79 8.64 -6.50 -30.66
N THR A 80 8.70 -5.83 -29.51
CA THR A 80 9.97 -5.39 -28.89
C THR A 80 10.24 -6.08 -27.57
N GLU A 81 11.50 -6.45 -27.41
CA GLU A 81 12.06 -7.24 -26.31
C GLU A 81 11.99 -6.48 -24.97
N ASN A 82 11.42 -7.14 -23.96
CA ASN A 82 11.30 -6.73 -22.56
C ASN A 82 10.57 -5.40 -22.23
N PRO A 83 9.21 -5.39 -22.27
CA PRO A 83 8.39 -4.27 -21.79
C PRO A 83 8.39 -4.08 -20.25
N TRP A 84 9.20 -4.82 -19.50
CA TRP A 84 9.04 -5.03 -18.06
C TRP A 84 9.82 -4.08 -17.15
N GLN A 85 10.86 -3.41 -17.64
CA GLN A 85 11.84 -2.79 -16.73
C GLN A 85 11.43 -1.46 -16.07
N PRO A 86 10.67 -0.53 -16.69
CA PRO A 86 10.44 0.77 -16.03
C PRO A 86 9.17 0.84 -15.16
N THR A 87 8.20 -0.07 -15.30
CA THR A 87 6.88 0.03 -14.64
C THR A 87 6.66 -0.93 -13.48
N THR A 88 7.44 -2.02 -13.40
CA THR A 88 7.29 -3.05 -12.36
C THR A 88 7.74 -2.55 -10.98
N ASN A 89 8.82 -1.77 -10.90
CA ASN A 89 9.34 -1.25 -9.63
C ASN A 89 8.30 -0.44 -8.84
N HIS A 90 7.42 0.29 -9.53
CA HIS A 90 6.43 1.15 -8.87
C HIS A 90 5.26 0.37 -8.24
N ILE A 91 4.99 -0.85 -8.71
CA ILE A 91 3.85 -1.67 -8.25
C ILE A 91 4.24 -2.58 -7.08
N TRP A 92 5.50 -3.00 -7.03
CA TRP A 92 6.01 -3.84 -5.94
C TRP A 92 6.50 -3.05 -4.73
N LEU A 93 6.88 -1.79 -4.92
CA LEU A 93 7.43 -0.96 -3.85
C LEU A 93 6.44 -0.69 -2.70
N PRO A 94 5.15 -0.35 -2.94
CA PRO A 94 4.18 -0.18 -1.86
C PRO A 94 3.93 -1.44 -1.02
N PRO A 95 3.62 -2.63 -1.57
CA PRO A 95 3.40 -3.82 -0.75
C PRO A 95 4.70 -4.30 -0.07
N LEU A 96 5.86 -4.09 -0.68
CA LEU A 96 7.15 -4.38 -0.06
C LEU A 96 7.40 -3.47 1.14
N LEU A 97 7.07 -2.18 1.06
CA LEU A 97 7.16 -1.26 2.19
C LEU A 97 6.22 -1.67 3.33
N LEU A 98 5.01 -2.12 3.00
CA LEU A 98 4.05 -2.61 3.98
C LEU A 98 4.54 -3.91 4.65
N PHE A 99 5.16 -4.81 3.90
CA PHE A 99 5.76 -6.03 4.43
C PHE A 99 6.96 -5.75 5.32
N VAL A 100 7.89 -4.89 4.88
CA VAL A 100 9.07 -4.50 5.67
C VAL A 100 8.67 -3.75 6.93
N GLY A 101 7.73 -2.81 6.83
CA GLY A 101 7.22 -2.08 7.99
C GLY A 101 6.51 -3.00 8.98
N TRP A 102 5.76 -4.00 8.50
CA TRP A 102 5.18 -5.02 9.37
C TRP A 102 6.26 -5.84 10.10
N ILE A 103 7.31 -6.28 9.40
CA ILE A 103 8.45 -6.98 10.02
C ILE A 103 9.08 -6.13 11.11
N VAL A 104 9.33 -4.84 10.85
CA VAL A 104 9.90 -3.91 11.83
C VAL A 104 8.99 -3.68 13.03
N CYS A 105 7.67 -3.73 12.85
CA CYS A 105 6.72 -3.61 13.96
C CYS A 105 6.56 -4.89 14.79
N VAL A 106 6.84 -6.07 14.21
CA VAL A 106 6.67 -7.37 14.87
C VAL A 106 7.95 -7.87 15.57
N LEU A 107 9.12 -7.52 15.04
CA LEU A 107 10.43 -7.80 15.64
C LEU A 107 10.75 -6.82 16.79
#